data_AF-A0A4S8K6G6-F1
#
_entry.id   AF-A0A4S8K6G6-F1
#
_cell.length_a   1.000
_cell.length_b   1.000
_cell.length_c   1.000
_cell.angle_alpha   90.00
_cell.angle_beta   90.00
_cell.angle_gamma   90.00
#
_symmetry.space_group_name_H-M   'P 1'
#
loop_
_entity.id
_entity.type
_entity.pdbx_description
1 polymer ?
#
loop_
_entity_poly.entity_id
_entity_poly.type
_entity_poly.pdbx_seq_one_letter_code
_entity_poly.pdbx_strand_id
1 'polypeptide(L)'
;MEEYMENVKRLRTQINDIEEAAAKRSVEEQKQKTAIGALQTDLNLVRTEIKRLNEEAAEMLKAQAQTNSEIAEKQKKISSLETESCTLSQTLELLQQEMSTTTLKHKEKRSYYARVNEDLNLKLREQQEWYISKRQKMKPDVASVDDNVDKEIVQTKGRGNAVPSMGANLGNTGDDTSGKKKDLEIELESAKTKLAEIEAKKSEVARDSIRSKQLLEEMSCKLQAAPPALREMDVKALEEEHRSLVADKAGELEYLQSLKERIKQLKNISHIIKCRCGKEYNVDLVS
;
A
#
# COMPACT_ATOMS: atom_id res chain seq x y z
N MET A 1 -35.55 -86.46 -73.67
CA MET A 1 -36.42 -85.89 -72.62
C MET A 1 -35.67 -85.74 -71.29
N GLU A 2 -34.88 -86.74 -70.86
CA GLU A 2 -34.07 -86.70 -69.63
C GLU A 2 -33.15 -85.46 -69.53
N GLU A 3 -32.35 -85.19 -70.57
CA GLU A 3 -31.38 -84.08 -70.58
C GLU A 3 -32.05 -82.70 -70.45
N TYR A 4 -33.22 -82.54 -71.07
CA TYR A 4 -34.03 -81.33 -70.92
C TYR A 4 -34.51 -81.15 -69.46
N MET A 5 -34.97 -82.23 -68.83
CA MET A 5 -35.37 -82.19 -67.42
C MET A 5 -34.21 -81.90 -66.48
N GLU A 6 -33.02 -82.45 -66.74
CA GLU A 6 -31.80 -82.17 -66.01
C GLU A 6 -31.42 -80.69 -66.10
N ASN A 7 -31.52 -80.10 -67.29
CA ASN A 7 -31.28 -78.67 -67.52
C ASN A 7 -32.29 -77.78 -66.80
N VAL A 8 -33.58 -78.13 -66.80
CA VAL A 8 -34.62 -77.38 -66.08
C VAL A 8 -34.39 -77.41 -64.56
N LYS A 9 -34.00 -78.57 -64.00
CA LYS A 9 -33.64 -78.67 -62.57
C LYS A 9 -32.45 -77.77 -62.24
N ARG A 10 -31.40 -77.80 -63.08
CA ARG A 10 -30.21 -76.95 -62.92
C ARG A 10 -30.54 -75.47 -62.93
N LEU A 11 -31.34 -75.02 -63.90
CA LEU A 11 -31.79 -73.63 -63.99
C LEU A 11 -32.58 -73.22 -62.75
N ARG A 12 -33.48 -74.08 -62.25
CA ARG A 12 -34.23 -73.79 -61.03
C ARG A 12 -33.32 -73.64 -59.81
N THR A 13 -32.32 -74.50 -59.65
CA THR A 13 -31.32 -74.34 -58.58
C THR A 13 -30.56 -73.03 -58.71
N GLN A 14 -30.08 -72.69 -59.92
CA GLN A 14 -29.36 -71.44 -60.17
C GLN A 14 -30.23 -70.20 -59.89
N ILE A 15 -31.51 -70.21 -60.28
CA ILE A 15 -32.44 -69.13 -59.98
C ILE A 15 -32.59 -68.97 -58.47
N ASN A 16 -32.81 -70.06 -57.74
CA ASN A 16 -32.91 -70.02 -56.28
C ASN A 16 -31.64 -69.48 -55.62
N ASP A 17 -30.46 -69.91 -56.07
CA ASP A 17 -29.17 -69.44 -55.56
C ASP A 17 -28.98 -67.92 -55.80
N ILE A 18 -29.39 -67.43 -56.98
CA ILE A 18 -29.35 -66.01 -57.33
C ILE A 18 -30.34 -65.21 -56.47
N GLU A 19 -31.56 -65.70 -56.27
CA GLU A 19 -32.57 -65.08 -55.43
C GLU A 19 -32.11 -64.98 -53.96
N GLU A 20 -31.53 -66.05 -53.41
CA GLU A 20 -30.97 -66.04 -52.06
C GLU A 20 -29.80 -65.05 -51.94
N ALA A 21 -28.90 -65.03 -52.92
CA ALA A 21 -27.79 -64.08 -52.97
C ALA A 21 -28.27 -62.62 -53.12
N ALA A 22 -29.36 -62.38 -53.85
CA ALA A 22 -29.98 -61.06 -53.97
C ALA A 22 -30.61 -60.62 -52.65
N ALA A 23 -31.33 -61.52 -51.96
CA ALA A 23 -31.93 -61.23 -50.65
C ALA A 23 -30.84 -60.90 -49.60
N LYS A 24 -29.77 -61.69 -49.54
CA LYS A 24 -28.61 -61.43 -48.66
C LYS A 24 -27.97 -60.05 -48.94
N ARG A 25 -27.75 -59.72 -50.22
CA ARG A 25 -27.21 -58.40 -50.60
C ARG A 25 -28.14 -57.26 -50.23
N SER A 26 -29.45 -57.41 -50.43
CA SER A 26 -30.43 -56.37 -50.08
C SER A 26 -30.46 -56.08 -48.57
N VAL A 27 -30.38 -57.11 -47.73
CA VAL A 27 -30.28 -56.94 -46.27
C VAL A 27 -29.00 -56.22 -45.87
N GLU A 28 -27.86 -56.60 -46.45
CA GLU A 28 -26.58 -55.95 -46.17
C GLU A 28 -26.55 -54.49 -46.64
N GLU A 29 -27.13 -54.18 -47.81
CA GLU A 29 -27.25 -52.80 -48.30
C GLU A 29 -28.09 -51.94 -47.35
N GLN A 30 -29.22 -52.46 -46.86
CA GLN A 30 -30.07 -51.73 -45.92
C GLN A 30 -29.37 -51.51 -44.56
N LYS A 31 -28.57 -52.47 -44.11
CA LYS A 31 -27.73 -52.34 -42.91
C LYS A 31 -26.67 -51.25 -43.11
N GLN A 32 -25.97 -51.24 -44.25
CA GLN A 32 -24.98 -50.21 -44.59
C GLN A 32 -25.62 -48.82 -44.69
N LYS A 33 -26.78 -48.71 -45.34
CA LYS A 33 -27.53 -47.45 -45.45
C LYS A 33 -27.90 -46.88 -44.08
N THR A 34 -28.35 -47.74 -43.16
CA THR A 34 -28.67 -47.35 -41.78
C THR A 34 -27.43 -46.89 -41.03
N ALA A 35 -26.30 -47.61 -41.16
CA ALA A 35 -25.04 -47.23 -40.55
C ALA A 35 -24.49 -45.89 -41.07
N ILE A 36 -24.57 -45.66 -42.39
CA ILE A 36 -24.16 -44.38 -43.01
C ILE A 36 -25.03 -43.24 -42.48
N GLY A 37 -26.34 -43.42 -42.36
CA GLY A 37 -27.25 -42.42 -41.81
C GLY A 37 -26.94 -42.06 -40.35
N ALA A 38 -26.61 -43.06 -39.52
CA ALA A 38 -26.17 -42.83 -38.15
C ALA A 38 -24.86 -42.00 -38.11
N LEU A 39 -23.85 -42.40 -38.88
CA LEU A 39 -22.58 -41.69 -38.95
C LEU A 39 -22.72 -40.25 -39.48
N GLN A 40 -23.61 -40.01 -40.45
CA GLN A 40 -23.91 -38.65 -40.91
C GLN A 40 -24.53 -37.79 -39.82
N THR A 41 -25.39 -38.37 -38.98
CA THR A 41 -25.99 -37.68 -37.83
C THR A 41 -24.90 -37.32 -36.81
N ASP A 42 -24.04 -38.26 -36.47
CA ASP A 42 -22.92 -38.03 -35.54
C ASP A 42 -21.95 -36.97 -36.07
N LEU A 43 -21.60 -37.01 -37.36
CA LEU A 43 -20.75 -35.99 -38.00
C LEU A 43 -21.37 -34.59 -37.93
N ASN A 44 -22.69 -34.49 -38.07
CA ASN A 44 -23.39 -33.21 -37.94
C ASN A 44 -23.36 -32.70 -36.49
N LEU A 45 -23.54 -33.58 -35.50
CA LEU A 45 -23.41 -33.23 -34.08
C LEU A 45 -22.00 -32.75 -33.73
N VAL A 46 -20.97 -33.47 -34.19
CA VAL A 46 -19.58 -33.06 -34.02
C VAL A 46 -19.32 -31.70 -34.67
N ARG A 47 -19.86 -31.47 -35.87
CA ARG A 47 -19.71 -30.18 -36.57
C ARG A 47 -20.37 -29.03 -35.80
N THR A 48 -21.55 -29.25 -35.20
CA THR A 48 -22.19 -28.22 -34.36
C THR A 48 -21.41 -27.96 -33.08
N GLU A 49 -20.88 -29.01 -32.46
CA GLU A 49 -20.10 -28.87 -31.23
C GLU A 49 -18.77 -28.14 -31.46
N ILE A 50 -18.08 -28.43 -32.57
CA ILE A 50 -16.88 -27.68 -32.97
C ILE A 50 -17.18 -26.19 -33.13
N LYS A 51 -18.33 -25.81 -33.72
CA LYS A 51 -18.71 -24.39 -33.85
C LYS A 51 -18.91 -23.74 -32.48
N ARG A 52 -19.66 -24.42 -31.59
CA ARG A 52 -19.90 -23.95 -30.22
C ARG A 52 -18.59 -23.75 -29.45
N LEU A 53 -17.67 -24.72 -29.53
CA LEU A 53 -16.37 -24.64 -28.88
C LEU A 53 -15.49 -23.51 -29.44
N ASN A 54 -15.55 -23.24 -30.74
CA ASN A 54 -14.82 -22.11 -31.33
C ASN A 54 -15.36 -20.76 -30.85
N GLU A 55 -16.69 -20.62 -30.71
CA GLU A 55 -17.32 -19.42 -30.15
C GLU A 55 -16.93 -19.22 -28.68
N GLU A 56 -16.97 -20.30 -27.89
CA GLU A 56 -16.55 -20.29 -26.48
C GLU A 56 -15.06 -19.92 -26.33
N ALA A 57 -14.19 -20.46 -27.19
CA ALA A 57 -12.77 -20.11 -27.21
C ALA A 57 -12.53 -18.63 -27.55
N ALA A 58 -13.32 -18.06 -28.47
CA ALA A 58 -13.22 -16.64 -28.82
C ALA A 58 -13.64 -15.72 -27.66
N GLU A 59 -14.72 -16.04 -26.97
CA GLU A 59 -15.15 -15.28 -25.77
C GLU A 59 -14.14 -15.42 -24.63
N MET A 60 -13.58 -16.60 -24.42
CA MET A 60 -12.52 -16.82 -23.44
C MET A 60 -11.26 -16.00 -23.74
N LEU A 61 -10.84 -15.91 -25.01
CA LEU A 61 -9.72 -15.06 -25.41
C LEU A 61 -10.00 -13.57 -25.15
N LYS A 62 -11.23 -13.12 -25.38
CA LYS A 62 -11.64 -11.74 -25.09
C LYS A 62 -11.61 -11.44 -23.59
N ALA A 63 -12.16 -12.34 -22.77
CA ALA A 63 -12.10 -12.23 -21.31
C ALA A 63 -10.66 -12.25 -20.78
N GLN A 64 -9.79 -13.08 -21.37
CA GLN A 64 -8.37 -13.13 -21.06
C GLN A 64 -7.68 -11.80 -21.39
N ALA A 65 -7.97 -11.22 -22.56
CA ALA A 65 -7.41 -9.93 -22.96
C ALA A 65 -7.82 -8.80 -22.01
N GLN A 66 -9.09 -8.75 -21.60
CA GLN A 66 -9.57 -7.79 -20.61
C GLN A 66 -8.86 -7.96 -19.26
N THR A 67 -8.77 -9.19 -18.76
CA THR A 67 -8.09 -9.49 -17.49
C THR A 67 -6.62 -9.05 -17.54
N ASN A 68 -5.92 -9.30 -18.64
CA ASN A 68 -4.53 -8.87 -18.82
C ASN A 68 -4.39 -7.34 -18.82
N SER A 69 -5.35 -6.62 -19.41
CA SER A 69 -5.39 -5.15 -19.36
C SER A 69 -5.53 -4.63 -17.92
N GLU A 70 -6.45 -5.22 -17.14
CA GLU A 70 -6.66 -4.85 -15.74
C GLU A 70 -5.44 -5.15 -14.86
N ILE A 71 -4.75 -6.27 -15.11
CA ILE A 71 -3.50 -6.62 -14.42
C ILE A 71 -2.42 -5.58 -14.72
N ALA A 72 -2.25 -5.19 -15.98
CA ALA A 72 -1.25 -4.20 -16.38
C ALA A 72 -1.49 -2.84 -15.70
N GLU A 73 -2.75 -2.40 -15.61
CA GLU A 73 -3.12 -1.16 -14.93
C GLU A 73 -2.82 -1.24 -13.42
N LYS A 74 -3.19 -2.35 -12.76
CA LYS A 74 -2.88 -2.58 -11.35
C LYS A 74 -1.38 -2.58 -11.10
N GLN A 75 -0.59 -3.21 -11.97
CA GLN A 75 0.87 -3.23 -11.84
C GLN A 75 1.46 -1.82 -11.93
N LYS A 76 0.98 -0.99 -12.85
CA LYS A 76 1.39 0.42 -12.96
C LYS A 76 1.08 1.20 -11.68
N LYS A 77 -0.09 0.98 -11.08
CA LYS A 77 -0.48 1.62 -9.82
C LYS A 77 0.40 1.17 -8.66
N ILE A 78 0.73 -0.13 -8.58
CA ILE A 78 1.67 -0.67 -7.58
C ILE A 78 3.03 0.02 -7.70
N SER A 79 3.60 0.08 -8.90
CA SER A 79 4.89 0.74 -9.09
C SER A 79 4.88 2.23 -8.73
N SER A 80 3.77 2.95 -9.00
CA SER A 80 3.61 4.33 -8.52
C SER A 80 3.66 4.41 -7.00
N LEU A 81 2.88 3.58 -6.32
CA LEU A 81 2.82 3.56 -4.84
C LEU A 81 4.15 3.15 -4.21
N GLU A 82 4.90 2.23 -4.83
CA GLU A 82 6.24 1.86 -4.38
C GLU A 82 7.20 3.05 -4.44
N THR A 83 7.15 3.85 -5.52
CA THR A 83 7.97 5.07 -5.63
C THR A 83 7.59 6.10 -4.58
N GLU A 84 6.30 6.33 -4.35
CA GLU A 84 5.80 7.23 -3.31
C GLU A 84 6.24 6.78 -1.92
N SER A 85 6.14 5.47 -1.62
CA SER A 85 6.59 4.91 -0.36
C SER A 85 8.09 5.10 -0.13
N CYS A 86 8.91 4.93 -1.17
CA CYS A 86 10.35 5.19 -1.08
C CYS A 86 10.65 6.65 -0.78
N THR A 87 9.97 7.59 -1.46
CA THR A 87 10.12 9.04 -1.22
C THR A 87 9.69 9.42 0.20
N LEU A 88 8.58 8.85 0.69
CA LEU A 88 8.11 9.09 2.06
C LEU A 88 9.10 8.56 3.10
N SER A 89 9.65 7.36 2.91
CA SER A 89 10.69 6.81 3.79
C SER A 89 11.93 7.69 3.85
N GLN A 90 12.40 8.18 2.70
CA GLN A 90 13.54 9.12 2.64
C GLN A 90 13.23 10.42 3.38
N THR A 91 12.02 10.96 3.21
CA THR A 91 11.59 12.19 3.89
C THR A 91 11.54 12.00 5.41
N LEU A 92 11.04 10.84 5.87
CA LEU A 92 11.00 10.49 7.29
C LEU A 92 12.41 10.42 7.89
N GLU A 93 13.36 9.81 7.19
CA GLU A 93 14.75 9.69 7.64
C GLU A 93 15.40 11.08 7.80
N LEU A 94 15.19 11.98 6.83
CA LEU A 94 15.66 13.37 6.91
C LEU A 94 15.05 14.11 8.11
N LEU A 95 13.74 14.00 8.33
CA LEU A 95 13.07 14.62 9.48
C LEU A 95 13.63 14.08 10.81
N GLN A 96 13.86 12.78 10.91
CA GLN A 96 14.48 12.18 12.10
C GLN A 96 15.89 12.71 12.35
N GLN A 97 16.69 12.91 11.30
CA GLN A 97 18.01 13.51 11.38
C GLN A 97 17.94 14.97 11.86
N GLU A 98 17.01 15.77 11.32
CA GLU A 98 16.80 17.17 11.72
C GLU A 98 16.35 17.29 13.18
N MET A 99 15.42 16.43 13.62
CA MET A 99 14.99 16.37 15.03
C MET A 99 16.16 16.04 15.96
N SER A 100 16.99 15.06 15.59
CA SER A 100 18.16 14.65 16.38
C SER A 100 19.16 15.80 16.50
N THR A 101 19.46 16.46 15.38
CA THR A 101 20.35 17.64 15.31
C THR A 101 19.80 18.79 16.17
N THR A 102 18.50 19.07 16.06
CA THR A 102 17.85 20.15 16.81
C THR A 102 17.83 19.86 18.31
N THR A 103 17.57 18.61 18.69
CA THR A 103 17.59 18.16 20.09
C THR A 103 18.97 18.34 20.71
N LEU A 104 20.03 17.98 19.96
CA LEU A 104 21.42 18.17 20.40
C LEU A 104 21.72 19.65 20.65
N LYS A 105 21.40 20.54 19.70
CA LYS A 105 21.57 22.00 19.84
C LYS A 105 20.83 22.57 21.05
N HIS A 106 19.62 22.08 21.33
CA HIS A 106 18.87 22.49 22.52
C HIS A 106 19.55 22.03 23.81
N LYS A 107 20.07 20.81 23.85
CA LYS A 107 20.81 20.28 25.01
C LYS A 107 22.08 21.08 25.27
N GLU A 108 22.83 21.42 24.23
CA GLU A 108 24.02 22.29 24.31
C GLU A 108 23.68 23.68 24.85
N LYS A 109 22.62 24.33 24.32
CA LYS A 109 22.14 25.62 24.83
C LYS A 109 21.72 25.55 26.29
N ARG A 110 20.98 24.51 26.69
CA ARG A 110 20.59 24.30 28.11
C ARG A 110 21.82 24.17 29.01
N SER A 111 22.81 23.39 28.59
CA SER A 111 24.08 23.25 29.32
C SER A 111 24.86 24.57 29.43
N TYR A 112 24.90 25.36 28.35
CA TYR A 112 25.49 26.70 28.37
C TYR A 112 24.79 27.63 29.38
N TYR A 113 23.47 27.74 29.34
CA TYR A 113 22.73 28.61 30.26
C TYR A 113 22.82 28.13 31.71
N ALA A 114 22.85 26.82 31.96
CA ALA A 114 23.08 26.28 33.30
C ALA A 114 24.43 26.75 33.86
N ARG A 115 25.51 26.69 33.07
CA ARG A 115 26.84 27.19 33.46
C ARG A 115 26.84 28.70 33.73
N VAL A 116 26.20 29.49 32.86
CA VAL A 116 26.10 30.95 33.05
C VAL A 116 25.33 31.29 34.33
N ASN A 117 24.25 30.57 34.62
CA ASN A 117 23.47 30.75 35.84
C ASN A 117 24.29 30.38 37.09
N GLU A 118 25.09 29.31 37.04
CA GLU A 118 25.97 28.92 38.14
C GLU A 118 27.06 29.98 38.40
N ASP A 119 27.70 30.52 37.36
CA ASP A 119 28.67 31.62 37.45
C ASP A 119 28.06 32.89 38.05
N LEU A 120 26.86 33.28 37.62
CA LEU A 120 26.14 34.42 38.18
C LEU A 120 25.80 34.22 39.67
N ASN A 121 25.36 33.01 40.05
CA ASN A 121 25.07 32.69 41.45
C ASN A 121 26.33 32.69 42.32
N LEU A 122 27.48 32.25 41.79
CA LEU A 122 28.76 32.32 42.48
C LEU A 122 29.16 33.79 42.73
N LYS A 123 29.15 34.62 41.69
CA LYS A 123 29.44 36.06 41.79
C LYS A 123 28.52 36.78 42.78
N LEU A 124 27.24 36.43 42.80
CA LEU A 124 26.29 36.99 43.75
C LEU A 124 26.64 36.61 45.19
N ARG A 125 27.01 35.35 45.44
CA ARG A 125 27.43 34.87 46.76
C ARG A 125 28.70 35.59 47.22
N GLU A 126 29.71 35.70 46.35
CA GLU A 126 30.94 36.44 46.64
C GLU A 126 30.65 37.90 47.03
N GLN A 127 29.74 38.57 46.32
CA GLN A 127 29.31 39.92 46.68
C GLN A 127 28.59 39.99 48.03
N GLN A 128 27.72 39.02 48.33
CA GLN A 128 27.03 38.94 49.62
C GLN A 128 28.03 38.73 50.77
N GLU A 129 28.98 37.80 50.61
CA GLU A 129 30.04 37.53 51.59
C GLU A 129 30.94 38.76 51.79
N TRP A 130 31.33 39.44 50.71
CA TRP A 130 32.07 40.69 50.78
C TRP A 130 31.31 41.76 51.57
N TYR A 131 30.01 41.92 51.31
CA TYR A 131 29.17 42.88 52.01
C TYR A 131 29.01 42.53 53.51
N ILE A 132 28.79 41.26 53.85
CA ILE A 132 28.72 40.78 55.23
C ILE A 132 30.06 41.02 55.96
N SER A 133 31.19 40.70 55.33
CA SER A 133 32.53 40.94 55.87
C SER A 133 32.76 42.43 56.16
N LYS A 134 32.39 43.30 55.22
CA LYS A 134 32.50 44.75 55.38
C LYS A 134 31.62 45.28 56.52
N ARG A 135 30.39 44.76 56.66
CA ARG A 135 29.48 45.08 57.77
C ARG A 135 30.05 44.62 59.12
N GLN A 136 30.63 43.44 59.21
CA GLN A 136 31.24 42.93 60.45
C GLN A 136 32.45 43.77 60.89
N LYS A 137 33.24 44.28 59.93
CA LYS A 137 34.34 45.22 60.18
C LYS A 137 33.89 46.62 60.63
N MET A 138 32.59 46.95 60.52
CA MET A 138 31.99 48.22 60.97
C MET A 138 31.25 48.11 62.31
N LYS A 139 31.36 47.00 63.06
CA LYS A 139 30.88 46.96 64.45
C LYS A 139 31.81 47.83 65.34
N PRO A 140 31.30 48.87 66.02
CA PRO A 140 32.01 49.50 67.12
C PRO A 140 31.95 48.59 68.35
N ASP A 141 33.01 48.60 69.15
CA ASP A 141 32.98 48.16 70.55
C ASP A 141 31.81 48.86 71.25
N VAL A 142 30.84 48.07 71.71
CA VAL A 142 29.87 48.53 72.70
C VAL A 142 30.49 48.26 74.06
N ALA A 143 31.24 49.24 74.56
CA ALA A 143 31.22 49.56 75.98
C ALA A 143 30.22 50.70 76.18
N SER A 144 29.26 50.45 77.05
CA SER A 144 28.19 51.35 77.49
C SER A 144 28.72 52.72 77.94
N VAL A 145 28.09 53.82 77.51
CA VAL A 145 27.68 54.93 78.39
C VAL A 145 26.44 55.60 77.78
N ASP A 146 25.41 55.69 78.61
CA ASP A 146 24.19 56.50 78.49
C ASP A 146 24.54 57.97 78.16
N ASP A 147 23.76 58.63 77.30
CA ASP A 147 23.25 59.97 77.60
C ASP A 147 22.48 60.57 76.41
N ASN A 148 21.21 60.85 76.71
CA ASN A 148 20.28 61.76 76.04
C ASN A 148 20.95 62.96 75.35
N VAL A 149 20.60 63.19 74.07
CA VAL A 149 20.32 64.54 73.57
C VAL A 149 19.17 64.50 72.55
N ASP A 150 18.20 65.36 72.83
CA ASP A 150 16.91 65.61 72.19
C ASP A 150 16.92 66.06 70.71
N LYS A 151 15.82 65.70 70.04
CA LYS A 151 15.02 66.45 69.03
C LYS A 151 15.71 67.08 67.82
N GLU A 152 15.31 66.65 66.62
CA GLU A 152 14.39 67.43 65.79
C GLU A 152 13.76 66.60 64.65
N ILE A 153 12.43 66.71 64.53
CA ILE A 153 11.61 66.11 63.50
C ILE A 153 11.44 67.16 62.39
N VAL A 154 11.85 66.85 61.17
CA VAL A 154 11.31 67.52 59.98
C VAL A 154 10.96 66.49 58.92
N GLN A 155 9.65 66.21 58.85
CA GLN A 155 9.01 65.67 57.65
C GLN A 155 9.13 66.70 56.52
N THR A 156 9.51 66.28 55.32
CA THR A 156 8.95 66.89 54.10
C THR A 156 8.64 65.82 53.06
N LYS A 157 7.35 65.75 52.75
CA LYS A 157 6.70 65.00 51.68
C LYS A 157 6.53 65.99 50.52
N GLY A 158 7.03 65.69 49.33
CA GLY A 158 6.93 66.58 48.17
C GLY A 158 6.84 65.80 46.87
N ARG A 159 5.72 65.97 46.17
CA ARG A 159 5.25 65.25 44.98
C ARG A 159 5.31 66.22 43.79
N GLY A 160 5.72 65.72 42.62
CA GLY A 160 5.15 66.14 41.33
C GLY A 160 5.93 67.13 40.44
N ASN A 161 6.36 66.59 39.29
CA ASN A 161 6.18 67.08 37.91
C ASN A 161 7.04 68.19 37.27
N ALA A 162 7.43 67.84 36.04
CA ALA A 162 7.57 68.65 34.82
C ALA A 162 8.92 69.36 34.49
N VAL A 163 9.56 68.80 33.47
CA VAL A 163 10.60 69.28 32.52
C VAL A 163 10.02 70.50 31.74
N PRO A 164 10.78 71.53 31.24
CA PRO A 164 11.77 71.29 30.18
C PRO A 164 12.98 72.23 29.96
N SER A 165 13.98 71.61 29.31
CA SER A 165 14.82 72.11 28.21
C SER A 165 15.93 73.15 28.46
N MET A 166 17.17 72.69 28.31
CA MET A 166 18.28 73.29 27.54
C MET A 166 19.27 72.11 27.34
N GLY A 167 19.73 71.70 26.15
CA GLY A 167 20.08 72.44 24.96
C GLY A 167 21.52 72.04 24.61
N ALA A 168 21.73 71.51 23.41
CA ALA A 168 23.00 71.18 22.77
C ALA A 168 23.75 69.89 23.18
N ASN A 169 23.61 68.85 22.35
CA ASN A 169 24.77 68.37 21.61
C ASN A 169 24.34 67.70 20.29
N LEU A 170 24.54 68.43 19.20
CA LEU A 170 24.55 67.93 17.83
C LEU A 170 25.92 67.28 17.60
N GLY A 171 25.94 66.00 17.25
CA GLY A 171 27.15 65.30 16.86
C GLY A 171 26.84 63.93 16.28
N ASN A 172 26.76 63.88 14.95
CA ASN A 172 26.75 62.70 14.08
C ASN A 172 25.51 61.77 14.09
N THR A 173 24.46 62.19 13.37
CA THR A 173 23.64 61.25 12.58
C THR A 173 24.06 61.35 11.12
N GLY A 174 25.18 60.73 10.81
CA GLY A 174 25.50 60.30 9.46
C GLY A 174 25.24 58.80 9.36
N ASP A 175 24.31 58.42 8.47
CA ASP A 175 24.24 57.09 7.84
C ASP A 175 23.80 55.88 8.69
N ASP A 176 22.56 55.87 9.23
CA ASP A 176 22.00 54.66 9.88
C ASP A 176 20.50 54.40 9.61
N THR A 177 19.91 55.13 8.65
CA THR A 177 18.53 54.86 8.15
C THR A 177 18.51 53.89 6.98
N SER A 178 19.64 53.77 6.26
CA SER A 178 19.81 52.87 5.11
C SER A 178 19.87 51.39 5.53
N GLY A 179 20.60 51.08 6.61
CA GLY A 179 20.73 49.71 7.15
C GLY A 179 19.41 49.17 7.68
N LYS A 180 18.74 49.93 8.57
CA LYS A 180 17.43 49.54 9.15
C LYS A 180 16.34 49.35 8.10
N LYS A 181 16.36 50.15 7.02
CA LYS A 181 15.40 49.98 5.91
C LYS A 181 15.66 48.68 5.13
N LYS A 182 16.93 48.33 4.88
CA LYS A 182 17.31 47.08 4.22
C LYS A 182 16.97 45.85 5.06
N ASP A 183 17.17 45.92 6.38
CA ASP A 183 16.83 44.81 7.29
C ASP A 183 15.31 44.54 7.32
N LEU A 184 14.50 45.60 7.37
CA LEU A 184 13.04 45.49 7.29
C LEU A 184 12.57 44.95 5.93
N GLU A 185 13.27 45.30 4.85
CA GLU A 185 12.97 44.81 3.50
C GLU A 185 13.29 43.31 3.38
N ILE A 186 14.39 42.83 3.99
CA ILE A 186 14.72 41.40 4.07
C ILE A 186 13.69 40.64 4.91
N GLU A 187 13.27 41.18 6.06
CA GLU A 187 12.22 40.56 6.88
C GLU A 187 10.87 40.51 6.15
N LEU A 188 10.52 41.55 5.40
CA LEU A 188 9.29 41.60 4.61
C LEU A 188 9.29 40.53 3.51
N GLU A 189 10.40 40.39 2.78
CA GLU A 189 10.53 39.35 1.74
C GLU A 189 10.55 37.94 2.36
N SER A 190 11.15 37.77 3.55
CA SER A 190 11.06 36.52 4.32
C SER A 190 9.64 36.20 4.78
N ALA A 191 8.87 37.21 5.19
CA ALA A 191 7.48 37.03 5.58
C ALA A 191 6.58 36.69 4.39
N LYS A 192 6.79 37.34 3.23
CA LYS A 192 6.07 37.04 1.98
C LYS A 192 6.31 35.61 1.51
N THR A 193 7.56 35.16 1.54
CA THR A 193 7.91 33.78 1.16
C THR A 193 7.27 32.75 2.08
N LYS A 194 7.29 32.97 3.41
CA LYS A 194 6.58 32.12 4.38
C LYS A 194 5.06 32.11 4.17
N LEU A 195 4.47 33.25 3.82
CA LEU A 195 3.03 33.34 3.57
C LEU A 195 2.65 32.56 2.30
N ALA A 196 3.45 32.66 1.24
CA ALA A 196 3.26 31.87 0.02
C ALA A 196 3.39 30.35 0.29
N GLU A 197 4.33 29.94 1.14
CA GLU A 197 4.48 28.54 1.55
C GLU A 197 3.28 28.03 2.35
N ILE A 198 2.73 28.85 3.26
CA ILE A 198 1.51 28.53 4.01
C ILE A 198 0.32 28.39 3.06
N GLU A 199 0.20 29.28 2.08
CA GLU A 199 -0.89 29.26 1.11
C GLU A 199 -0.81 28.02 0.19
N ALA A 200 0.40 27.61 -0.19
CA ALA A 200 0.65 26.35 -0.91
C ALA A 200 0.26 25.13 -0.06
N LYS A 201 0.71 25.04 1.19
CA LYS A 201 0.36 23.97 2.13
C LYS A 201 -1.15 23.92 2.40
N LYS A 202 -1.81 25.08 2.53
CA LYS A 202 -3.27 25.16 2.68
C LYS A 202 -3.99 24.56 1.47
N SER A 203 -3.51 24.85 0.26
CA SER A 203 -4.08 24.32 -0.98
C SER A 203 -3.85 22.80 -1.10
N GLU A 204 -2.71 22.29 -0.65
CA GLU A 204 -2.43 20.86 -0.57
C GLU A 204 -3.36 20.14 0.41
N VAL A 205 -3.49 20.63 1.64
CA VAL A 205 -4.41 20.09 2.64
C VAL A 205 -5.86 20.10 2.12
N ALA A 206 -6.27 21.15 1.40
CA ALA A 206 -7.61 21.20 0.80
C ALA A 206 -7.82 20.10 -0.25
N ARG A 207 -6.82 19.83 -1.10
CA ARG A 207 -6.89 18.73 -2.08
C ARG A 207 -6.95 17.37 -1.40
N ASP A 208 -6.13 17.15 -0.38
CA ASP A 208 -6.12 15.88 0.35
C ASP A 208 -7.43 15.67 1.11
N SER A 209 -8.00 16.72 1.69
CA SER A 209 -9.33 16.66 2.32
C SER A 209 -10.42 16.24 1.34
N ILE A 210 -10.41 16.77 0.11
CA ILE A 210 -11.33 16.36 -0.95
C ILE A 210 -11.10 14.89 -1.33
N ARG A 211 -9.85 14.47 -1.48
CA ARG A 211 -9.49 13.08 -1.81
C ARG A 211 -9.95 12.10 -0.72
N SER A 212 -9.69 12.42 0.55
CA SER A 212 -10.16 11.60 1.68
C SER A 212 -11.68 11.50 1.72
N LYS A 213 -12.39 12.59 1.43
CA LYS A 213 -13.85 12.58 1.33
C LYS A 213 -14.34 11.65 0.22
N GLN A 214 -13.72 11.71 -0.96
CA GLN A 214 -14.06 10.83 -2.09
C GLN A 214 -13.82 9.34 -1.75
N LEU A 215 -12.71 9.02 -1.11
CA LEU A 215 -12.41 7.65 -0.67
C LEU A 215 -13.40 7.14 0.38
N LEU A 216 -13.82 7.99 1.32
CA LEU A 216 -14.84 7.65 2.31
C LEU A 216 -16.20 7.39 1.65
N GLU A 217 -16.58 8.22 0.68
CA GLU A 217 -17.81 8.03 -0.10
C GLU A 217 -17.77 6.70 -0.87
N GLU A 218 -16.65 6.39 -1.53
CA GLU A 218 -16.46 5.13 -2.24
C GLU A 218 -16.55 3.91 -1.31
N MET A 219 -15.88 3.96 -0.15
CA MET A 219 -15.97 2.90 0.84
C MET A 219 -17.39 2.75 1.40
N SER A 220 -18.11 3.85 1.60
CA SER A 220 -19.51 3.82 2.04
C SER A 220 -20.41 3.16 1.02
N CYS A 221 -20.26 3.47 -0.28
CA CYS A 221 -20.98 2.80 -1.37
C CYS A 221 -20.69 1.29 -1.40
N LYS A 222 -19.43 0.87 -1.24
CA LYS A 222 -19.05 -0.55 -1.18
C LYS A 222 -19.64 -1.25 0.05
N LEU A 223 -19.63 -0.58 1.19
CA LEU A 223 -20.26 -1.09 2.41
C LEU A 223 -21.76 -1.29 2.19
N GLN A 224 -22.46 -0.33 1.58
CA GLN A 224 -23.89 -0.42 1.27
C GLN A 224 -24.21 -1.48 0.21
N ALA A 225 -23.29 -1.77 -0.70
CA ALA A 225 -23.43 -2.84 -1.68
C ALA A 225 -23.19 -4.24 -1.10
N ALA A 226 -22.52 -4.36 0.06
CA ALA A 226 -22.25 -5.64 0.69
C ALA A 226 -23.55 -6.29 1.21
N PRO A 227 -23.65 -7.63 1.21
CA PRO A 227 -24.80 -8.35 1.77
C PRO A 227 -25.16 -7.92 3.21
N PRO A 228 -26.45 -7.84 3.58
CA PRO A 228 -26.88 -7.40 4.91
C PRO A 228 -26.22 -8.18 6.06
N ALA A 229 -26.08 -9.50 5.88
CA ALA A 229 -25.43 -10.38 6.86
C ALA A 229 -23.98 -9.98 7.17
N LEU A 230 -23.24 -9.44 6.20
CA LEU A 230 -21.86 -8.97 6.41
C LEU A 230 -21.81 -7.55 6.98
N ARG A 231 -22.83 -6.72 6.75
CA ARG A 231 -22.89 -5.34 7.29
C ARG A 231 -23.34 -5.29 8.75
N GLU A 232 -24.19 -6.22 9.13
CA GLU A 232 -24.74 -6.34 10.49
C GLU A 232 -23.80 -7.09 11.43
N MET A 233 -22.82 -7.82 10.87
CA MET A 233 -21.79 -8.54 11.62
C MET A 233 -20.86 -7.56 12.32
N ASP A 234 -20.47 -7.89 13.56
CA ASP A 234 -19.53 -7.05 14.29
C ASP A 234 -18.11 -7.15 13.71
N VAL A 235 -17.31 -6.11 13.94
CA VAL A 235 -15.95 -6.01 13.39
C VAL A 235 -15.07 -7.19 13.81
N LYS A 236 -15.23 -7.71 15.04
CA LYS A 236 -14.39 -8.84 15.51
C LYS A 236 -14.77 -10.13 14.81
N ALA A 237 -16.07 -10.38 14.62
CA ALA A 237 -16.55 -11.53 13.84
C ALA A 237 -16.09 -11.45 12.38
N LEU A 238 -16.15 -10.28 11.74
CA LEU A 238 -15.62 -10.07 10.39
C LEU A 238 -14.10 -10.33 10.30
N GLU A 239 -13.34 -9.89 11.30
CA GLU A 239 -11.90 -10.14 11.37
C GLU A 239 -11.59 -11.63 11.58
N GLU A 240 -12.42 -12.36 12.33
CA GLU A 240 -12.27 -13.80 12.56
C GLU A 240 -12.59 -14.61 11.29
N GLU A 241 -13.70 -14.30 10.62
CA GLU A 241 -14.05 -14.90 9.33
C GLU A 241 -12.97 -14.64 8.28
N HIS A 242 -12.45 -13.40 8.21
CA HIS A 242 -11.34 -13.08 7.32
C HIS A 242 -10.09 -13.93 7.64
N ARG A 243 -9.74 -14.09 8.92
CA ARG A 243 -8.62 -14.96 9.33
C ARG A 243 -8.87 -16.42 8.95
N SER A 244 -10.09 -16.93 9.13
CA SER A 244 -10.45 -18.30 8.74
C SER A 244 -10.30 -18.50 7.23
N LEU A 245 -10.85 -17.60 6.42
CA LEU A 245 -10.74 -17.66 4.95
C LEU A 245 -9.28 -17.58 4.46
N VAL A 246 -8.44 -16.79 5.13
CA VAL A 246 -7.00 -16.73 4.83
C VAL A 246 -6.31 -18.05 5.16
N ALA A 247 -6.66 -18.70 6.28
CA ALA A 247 -6.13 -20.00 6.65
C ALA A 247 -6.59 -21.10 5.67
N ASP A 248 -7.86 -21.13 5.31
CA ASP A 248 -8.41 -22.07 4.33
C ASP A 248 -7.70 -21.92 2.98
N LYS A 249 -7.52 -20.67 2.52
CA LYS A 249 -6.78 -20.38 1.29
C LYS A 249 -5.35 -20.92 1.34
N ALA A 250 -4.67 -20.84 2.50
CA ALA A 250 -3.34 -21.40 2.65
C ALA A 250 -3.36 -22.93 2.53
N GLY A 251 -4.32 -23.59 3.19
CA GLY A 251 -4.51 -25.05 3.10
C GLY A 251 -4.81 -25.52 1.67
N GLU A 252 -5.67 -24.81 0.94
CA GLU A 252 -5.98 -25.10 -0.47
C GLU A 252 -4.73 -24.97 -1.37
N LEU A 253 -3.89 -23.96 -1.12
CA LEU A 253 -2.63 -23.80 -1.87
C LEU A 253 -1.65 -24.94 -1.59
N GLU A 254 -1.56 -25.41 -0.34
CA GLU A 254 -0.74 -26.56 0.03
C GLU A 254 -1.26 -27.86 -0.63
N TYR A 255 -2.58 -28.05 -0.64
CA TYR A 255 -3.20 -29.19 -1.31
C TYR A 255 -2.93 -29.18 -2.83
N LEU A 256 -3.10 -28.03 -3.48
CA LEU A 256 -2.76 -27.84 -4.89
C LEU A 256 -1.28 -28.13 -5.18
N GLN A 257 -0.38 -27.69 -4.29
CA GLN A 257 1.05 -27.97 -4.41
C GLN A 257 1.33 -29.48 -4.30
N SER A 258 0.68 -30.17 -3.37
CA SER A 258 0.78 -31.62 -3.18
C SER A 258 0.30 -32.39 -4.41
N LEU A 259 -0.83 -31.99 -5.01
CA LEU A 259 -1.34 -32.56 -6.25
C LEU A 259 -0.35 -32.38 -7.41
N LYS A 260 0.24 -31.19 -7.56
CA LYS A 260 1.27 -30.93 -8.58
C LYS A 260 2.47 -31.86 -8.42
N GLU A 261 2.95 -32.06 -7.19
CA GLU A 261 4.07 -32.97 -6.93
C GLU A 261 3.69 -34.42 -7.24
N ARG A 262 2.47 -34.84 -6.90
CA ARG A 262 1.99 -36.19 -7.21
C ARG A 262 1.83 -36.44 -8.70
N ILE A 263 1.36 -35.44 -9.46
CA ILE A 263 1.33 -35.49 -10.93
C ILE A 263 2.74 -35.63 -11.50
N LYS A 264 3.72 -34.88 -10.95
CA LYS A 264 5.12 -34.98 -11.35
C LYS A 264 5.70 -36.37 -11.07
N GLN A 265 5.37 -36.96 -9.92
CA GLN A 265 5.76 -38.34 -9.62
C GLN A 265 5.16 -39.33 -10.62
N LEU A 266 3.87 -39.21 -10.96
CA LEU A 266 3.21 -40.07 -11.95
C LEU A 266 3.83 -39.92 -13.34
N LYS A 267 4.24 -38.71 -13.75
CA LYS A 267 4.97 -38.48 -15.01
C LYS A 267 6.34 -39.17 -15.05
N ASN A 268 6.96 -39.38 -13.89
CA ASN A 268 8.27 -40.05 -13.79
C ASN A 268 8.16 -41.59 -13.70
N ILE A 269 6.94 -42.14 -13.67
CA ILE A 269 6.74 -43.59 -13.71
C ILE A 269 6.74 -44.02 -15.18
N SER A 270 7.89 -44.53 -15.62
CA SER A 270 8.09 -45.25 -16.87
C SER A 270 8.11 -46.76 -16.54
N HIS A 271 7.26 -47.55 -17.19
CA HIS A 271 7.23 -49.01 -17.00
C HIS A 271 7.56 -49.73 -18.30
N ILE A 272 8.58 -50.60 -18.24
CA ILE A 272 8.95 -51.48 -19.34
C ILE A 272 8.11 -52.74 -19.25
N ILE A 273 7.19 -52.94 -20.20
CA ILE A 273 6.37 -54.14 -20.30
C ILE A 273 7.04 -55.12 -21.26
N LYS A 274 7.34 -56.32 -20.77
CA LYS A 274 7.83 -57.44 -21.59
C LYS A 274 6.67 -58.20 -22.21
N CYS A 275 6.55 -58.12 -23.54
CA CYS A 275 5.64 -58.96 -24.31
C CYS A 275 6.08 -60.42 -24.25
N ARG A 276 5.11 -61.35 -24.29
CA ARG A 276 5.35 -62.80 -24.42
C ARG A 276 6.17 -63.17 -25.67
N CYS A 277 6.26 -62.25 -26.61
CA CYS A 277 7.08 -62.29 -27.83
C CYS A 277 8.55 -61.86 -27.64
N GLY A 278 8.98 -61.52 -26.42
CA GLY A 278 10.36 -61.11 -26.10
C GLY A 278 10.68 -59.64 -26.35
N LYS A 279 9.74 -58.84 -26.88
CA LYS A 279 9.91 -57.40 -27.08
C LYS A 279 9.55 -56.61 -25.83
N GLU A 280 10.39 -55.63 -25.50
CA GLU A 280 10.17 -54.67 -24.41
C GLU A 280 9.49 -53.40 -24.96
N TYR A 281 8.41 -52.96 -24.33
CA TYR A 281 7.72 -51.72 -24.66
C TYR A 281 7.80 -50.77 -23.47
N ASN A 282 8.33 -49.57 -23.69
CA ASN A 282 8.31 -48.53 -22.68
C ASN A 282 6.94 -47.83 -22.71
N VAL A 283 6.20 -47.92 -21.61
CA VAL A 283 4.95 -47.20 -21.43
C VAL A 283 5.24 -45.97 -20.60
N ASP A 284 5.34 -44.84 -21.30
CA ASP A 284 5.41 -43.52 -20.69
C ASP A 284 4.00 -42.91 -20.68
N LEU A 285 3.63 -42.21 -19.60
CA LEU A 285 2.44 -41.36 -19.57
C LEU A 285 2.70 -40.13 -20.44
N VAL A 286 2.46 -40.27 -21.75
CA VAL A 286 2.53 -39.16 -22.71
C VAL A 286 1.46 -38.14 -22.34
N SER A 287 1.91 -36.90 -22.09
CA SER A 287 1.04 -35.73 -21.92
C SER A 287 0.49 -35.28 -23.27
#